data_AF-A0A835LMY4-F1
#
_entry.id   AF-A0A835LMY4-F1
#
_cell.length_a   1.000
_cell.length_b   1.000
_cell.length_c   1.000
_cell.angle_alpha   90.00
_cell.angle_beta   90.00
_cell.angle_gamma   90.00
#
_symmetry.space_group_name_H-M   'P 1'
#
loop_
_entity.id
_entity.type
_entity.pdbx_description
1 polymer ?
#
loop_
_entity_poly.entity_id
_entity_poly.type
_entity_poly.pdbx_seq_one_letter_code
_entity_poly.pdbx_strand_id
1 'polypeptide(L)'
;MDIIHKYFSDWQEYVVGFFLEHCLPYKVVKEFLKKKWRTKSEFEMVSDVDLYYFKFQNEEDRRLVLEAIGGRCFVVIEWSPEIEKKKKTVKAIPIWVNLHEVPKDLWTGEGLGFLASRYEVR
;
A
#
# COMPACT_ATOMS: atom_id res chain seq x y z
N MET A 1 -24.81 -23.86 -2.52
CA MET A 1 -23.84 -23.07 -1.72
C MET A 1 -22.57 -22.78 -2.55
N ASP A 2 -22.63 -22.91 -3.87
CA ASP A 2 -21.43 -23.15 -4.69
C ASP A 2 -21.00 -21.94 -5.52
N ILE A 3 -21.93 -21.03 -5.82
CA ILE A 3 -21.64 -19.82 -6.61
C ILE A 3 -20.81 -18.84 -5.79
N ILE A 4 -21.13 -18.65 -4.51
CA ILE A 4 -20.40 -17.73 -3.62
C ILE A 4 -18.97 -18.23 -3.39
N HIS A 5 -18.78 -19.54 -3.19
CA HIS A 5 -17.45 -20.12 -3.02
C HIS A 5 -16.59 -20.03 -4.29
N LYS A 6 -17.17 -20.32 -5.46
CA LYS A 6 -16.47 -20.17 -6.74
C LYS A 6 -16.09 -18.71 -6.99
N TYR A 7 -17.03 -17.79 -6.77
CA TYR A 7 -16.77 -16.36 -6.89
C TYR A 7 -15.64 -15.95 -5.93
N PHE A 8 -15.72 -16.31 -4.64
CA PHE A 8 -14.65 -16.01 -3.67
C PHE A 8 -13.27 -16.56 -4.07
N SER A 9 -13.21 -17.76 -4.64
CA SER A 9 -11.96 -18.36 -5.09
C SER A 9 -11.28 -17.54 -6.20
N ASP A 10 -12.06 -16.96 -7.11
CA ASP A 10 -11.52 -16.17 -8.23
C ASP A 10 -10.93 -14.84 -7.75
N TRP A 11 -11.41 -14.30 -6.61
CA TRP A 11 -10.93 -13.02 -6.06
C TRP A 11 -9.77 -13.14 -5.07
N GLN A 12 -9.47 -14.35 -4.56
CA GLN A 12 -8.34 -14.56 -3.63
C GLN A 12 -6.98 -14.23 -4.24
N GLU A 13 -6.86 -14.26 -5.56
CA GLU A 13 -5.61 -13.92 -6.24
C GLU A 13 -5.42 -12.41 -6.46
N TYR A 14 -6.45 -11.61 -6.17
CA TYR A 14 -6.39 -10.17 -6.37
C TYR A 14 -5.73 -9.46 -5.20
N VAL A 15 -5.02 -8.40 -5.55
CA VAL A 15 -4.51 -7.42 -4.61
C VAL A 15 -5.29 -6.14 -4.81
N VAL A 16 -5.57 -5.44 -3.71
CA VAL A 16 -6.26 -4.15 -3.75
C VAL A 16 -5.32 -3.06 -3.24
N GLY A 17 -5.26 -1.96 -3.97
CA GLY A 17 -4.58 -0.75 -3.54
C GLY A 17 -5.51 0.44 -3.44
N PHE A 18 -5.17 1.40 -2.58
CA PHE A 18 -5.92 2.64 -2.41
C PHE A 18 -5.04 3.76 -1.88
N PHE A 19 -5.40 5.00 -2.18
CA PHE A 19 -4.75 6.16 -1.58
C PHE A 19 -5.38 6.47 -0.21
N LEU A 20 -4.56 6.91 0.76
CA LEU A 20 -5.08 7.52 1.99
C LEU A 20 -5.74 8.89 1.76
N GLU A 21 -5.32 9.58 0.69
CA GLU A 21 -5.70 10.96 0.41
C GLU A 21 -6.08 11.16 -1.08
N HIS A 22 -5.82 12.35 -1.61
CA HIS A 22 -6.13 12.74 -2.99
C HIS A 22 -5.56 11.76 -4.01
N CYS A 23 -6.44 11.25 -4.85
CA CYS A 23 -6.11 10.30 -5.90
C CYS A 23 -5.49 10.99 -7.11
N LEU A 24 -4.46 10.36 -7.69
CA LEU A 24 -3.91 10.75 -8.98
C LEU A 24 -4.75 10.13 -10.12
N PRO A 25 -4.76 10.72 -11.33
CA PRO A 25 -5.42 10.12 -12.48
C PRO A 25 -4.91 8.70 -12.78
N TYR A 26 -5.82 7.78 -13.16
CA TYR A 26 -5.52 6.36 -13.39
C TYR A 26 -4.24 6.10 -14.20
N LYS A 27 -4.03 6.84 -15.31
CA LYS A 27 -2.85 6.66 -16.16
C LYS A 27 -1.55 6.96 -15.41
N VAL A 28 -1.53 8.04 -14.62
CA VAL A 28 -0.39 8.45 -13.80
C VAL A 28 -0.08 7.39 -12.75
N VAL A 29 -1.12 6.86 -12.08
CA VAL A 29 -0.99 5.78 -11.11
C VAL A 29 -0.41 4.53 -11.77
N LYS A 30 -0.95 4.11 -12.93
CA LYS A 30 -0.49 2.93 -13.66
C LYS A 30 0.99 3.02 -14.02
N GLU A 31 1.43 4.14 -14.58
CA GLU A 31 2.82 4.36 -14.96
C GLU A 31 3.76 4.41 -13.75
N PHE A 32 3.32 5.07 -12.67
CA PHE A 32 4.07 5.11 -11.42
C PHE A 32 4.27 3.71 -10.83
N LEU A 33 3.20 2.92 -10.73
CA LEU A 33 3.23 1.57 -10.17
C LEU A 33 4.07 0.63 -11.03
N LYS A 34 3.98 0.71 -12.37
CA LYS A 34 4.85 -0.05 -13.28
C LYS A 34 6.33 0.23 -13.03
N LYS A 35 6.71 1.51 -12.84
CA LYS A 35 8.10 1.90 -12.53
C LYS A 35 8.52 1.46 -11.13
N LYS A 36 7.60 1.51 -10.16
CA LYS A 36 7.87 1.24 -8.75
C LYS A 36 7.99 -0.25 -8.45
N TRP A 37 7.05 -1.07 -8.95
CA TRP A 37 6.92 -2.46 -8.55
C TRP A 37 7.86 -3.43 -9.27
N ARG A 38 8.56 -3.03 -10.34
CA ARG A 38 9.62 -3.83 -11.01
C ARG A 38 9.26 -5.33 -11.16
N THR A 39 7.98 -5.60 -11.45
CA THR A 39 7.46 -6.97 -11.58
C THR A 39 8.07 -7.65 -12.80
N LYS A 40 8.18 -8.98 -12.75
CA LYS A 40 8.68 -9.77 -13.88
C LYS A 40 7.68 -9.80 -15.03
N SER A 41 6.39 -9.86 -14.69
CA SER A 41 5.28 -9.87 -15.62
C SER A 41 4.50 -8.56 -15.62
N GLU A 42 3.77 -8.29 -16.70
CA GLU A 42 2.75 -7.25 -16.69
C GLU A 42 1.55 -7.68 -15.83
N PHE A 43 0.97 -6.73 -15.11
CA PHE A 43 -0.22 -6.93 -14.29
C PHE A 43 -1.43 -6.23 -14.90
N GLU A 44 -2.61 -6.81 -14.68
CA GLU A 44 -3.88 -6.17 -15.01
C GLU A 44 -4.27 -5.20 -13.88
N MET A 45 -4.87 -4.06 -14.24
CA MET A 45 -5.27 -3.04 -13.29
C MET A 45 -6.63 -2.46 -13.67
N VAL A 46 -7.58 -2.52 -12.75
CA VAL A 46 -8.91 -1.89 -12.87
C VAL A 46 -9.11 -0.96 -11.68
N SER A 47 -9.80 0.16 -11.88
CA SER A 47 -10.15 1.07 -10.78
C SER A 47 -11.66 1.13 -10.63
N ASP A 48 -12.12 1.13 -9.39
CA ASP A 48 -13.51 1.44 -9.03
C ASP A 48 -13.51 2.43 -7.87
N VAL A 49 -14.19 3.57 -8.07
CA VAL A 49 -14.21 4.72 -7.16
C VAL A 49 -12.81 5.15 -6.71
N ASP A 50 -12.34 4.63 -5.59
CA ASP A 50 -11.13 4.97 -4.85
C ASP A 50 -10.29 3.72 -4.50
N LEU A 51 -10.59 2.60 -5.14
CA LEU A 51 -9.89 1.31 -5.07
C LEU A 51 -9.30 0.94 -6.43
N TYR A 52 -8.14 0.30 -6.38
CA TYR A 52 -7.43 -0.25 -7.54
C TYR A 52 -7.26 -1.75 -7.34
N TYR A 53 -7.74 -2.53 -8.29
CA TYR A 53 -7.68 -3.98 -8.28
C TYR A 53 -6.57 -4.44 -9.22
N PHE A 54 -5.72 -5.34 -8.73
CA PHE A 54 -4.57 -5.85 -9.44
C PHE A 54 -4.66 -7.36 -9.55
N LYS A 55 -4.44 -7.86 -10.76
CA LYS A 55 -4.26 -9.29 -11.02
C LYS A 55 -2.86 -9.53 -11.58
N PHE A 56 -2.13 -10.44 -10.92
CA PHE A 56 -0.78 -10.82 -11.29
C PHE A 56 -0.80 -12.19 -11.97
N GLN A 57 0.10 -12.39 -12.93
CA GLN A 57 0.25 -13.68 -13.62
C GLN A 57 1.00 -14.71 -12.78
N ASN A 58 1.79 -14.26 -11.80
CA ASN A 58 2.60 -15.12 -10.97
C ASN A 58 2.54 -14.67 -9.50
N GLU A 59 2.73 -15.64 -8.60
CA GLU A 59 2.66 -15.41 -7.16
C GLU A 59 3.85 -14.59 -6.64
N GLU A 60 5.01 -14.69 -7.28
CA GLU A 60 6.21 -13.95 -6.86
C GLU A 60 6.01 -12.44 -6.98
N ASP A 61 5.45 -11.96 -8.09
CA ASP A 61 5.13 -10.56 -8.32
C ASP A 61 4.01 -10.10 -7.36
N ARG A 62 3.01 -10.95 -7.11
CA ARG A 62 1.96 -10.67 -6.12
C ARG A 62 2.55 -10.45 -4.73
N ARG A 63 3.41 -11.37 -4.28
CA ARG A 63 4.07 -11.29 -2.97
C ARG A 63 4.97 -10.06 -2.91
N LEU A 64 5.76 -9.81 -3.95
CA LEU A 64 6.61 -8.62 -4.05
C LEU A 64 5.80 -7.34 -3.85
N VAL A 65 4.63 -7.24 -4.49
CA VAL A 65 3.78 -6.05 -4.40
C VAL A 65 3.10 -5.91 -3.02
N LEU A 66 2.73 -7.01 -2.38
CA LEU A 66 2.20 -7.01 -1.01
C LEU A 66 3.27 -6.64 0.03
N GLU A 67 4.53 -7.05 -0.19
CA GLU A 67 5.67 -6.68 0.66
C GLU A 67 6.22 -5.28 0.35
N ALA A 68 6.00 -4.79 -0.87
CA ALA A 68 6.40 -3.45 -1.26
C ALA A 68 5.55 -2.44 -0.48
N ILE A 69 6.14 -1.89 0.59
CA ILE A 69 5.62 -0.74 1.32
C ILE A 69 5.25 0.30 0.27
N GLY A 70 3.95 0.46 0.06
CA GLY A 70 3.45 1.42 -0.90
C GLY A 70 4.01 2.79 -0.49
N GLY A 71 4.40 3.60 -1.48
CA GLY A 71 5.00 4.90 -1.20
C GLY A 71 4.09 5.74 -0.29
N ARG A 72 4.58 6.91 0.15
CA ARG A 72 4.02 7.75 1.23
C ARG A 72 2.48 7.84 1.39
N CYS A 73 1.68 7.61 0.35
CA CYS A 73 0.21 7.69 0.41
C CYS A 73 -0.56 6.53 -0.26
N PHE A 74 0.09 5.51 -0.83
CA PHE A 74 -0.60 4.40 -1.51
C PHE A 74 -0.47 3.11 -0.70
N VAL A 75 -1.60 2.53 -0.28
CA VAL A 75 -1.66 1.28 0.48
C VAL A 75 -1.96 0.13 -0.47
N VAL A 76 -1.40 -1.04 -0.19
CA VAL A 76 -1.61 -2.27 -0.95
C VAL A 76 -1.87 -3.40 0.04
N ILE A 77 -2.96 -4.13 -0.12
CA ILE A 77 -3.34 -5.26 0.74
C ILE A 77 -4.02 -6.37 -0.08
N GLU A 78 -4.06 -7.56 0.49
CA GLU A 78 -4.84 -8.66 -0.09
C GLU A 78 -6.32 -8.31 -0.18
N TRP A 79 -6.95 -8.73 -1.29
CA TRP A 79 -8.39 -8.57 -1.43
C TRP A 79 -9.13 -9.31 -0.31
N SER A 80 -10.18 -8.68 0.20
CA SER A 80 -11.09 -9.32 1.14
C SER A 80 -12.48 -8.68 1.04
N PRO A 81 -13.56 -9.39 1.40
CA PRO A 81 -14.91 -8.84 1.37
C PRO A 81 -15.09 -7.60 2.27
N GLU A 82 -14.23 -7.44 3.28
CA GLU A 82 -14.24 -6.30 4.19
C GLU A 82 -13.32 -5.15 3.73
N ILE A 83 -12.92 -5.09 2.46
CA ILE A 83 -11.92 -4.12 1.98
C ILE A 83 -12.29 -2.66 2.25
N GLU A 84 -13.56 -2.28 2.06
CA GLU A 84 -14.02 -0.91 2.33
C GLU A 84 -13.93 -0.55 3.81
N LYS A 85 -14.22 -1.53 4.70
CA LYS A 85 -14.10 -1.36 6.15
C LYS A 85 -12.64 -1.32 6.59
N LYS A 86 -11.78 -2.17 6.01
CA LYS A 86 -10.32 -2.12 6.21
C LYS A 86 -9.77 -0.77 5.79
N LYS A 87 -10.13 -0.25 4.61
CA LYS A 87 -9.73 1.08 4.15
C LYS A 87 -10.10 2.18 5.15
N LYS A 88 -11.34 2.19 5.66
CA LYS A 88 -11.78 3.16 6.68
C LYS A 88 -11.03 3.04 8.02
N THR A 89 -10.45 1.87 8.29
CA THR A 89 -9.68 1.61 9.51
C THR A 89 -8.23 2.07 9.37
N VAL A 90 -7.68 2.11 8.15
CA VAL A 90 -6.33 2.63 7.89
C VAL A 90 -6.36 4.16 7.99
N LYS A 91 -6.08 4.68 9.18
CA LYS A 91 -6.03 6.13 9.46
C LYS A 91 -4.62 6.74 9.31
N ALA A 92 -3.58 5.92 9.33
CA ALA A 92 -2.18 6.34 9.20
C ALA A 92 -1.33 5.20 8.62
N ILE A 93 -0.30 5.54 7.84
CA ILE A 93 0.75 4.60 7.39
C ILE A 93 1.99 4.84 8.25
N PRO A 94 2.64 3.79 8.78
CA PRO A 94 3.94 3.94 9.41
C PRO A 94 4.98 4.38 8.37
N ILE A 95 5.59 5.56 8.57
CA ILE A 95 6.70 6.04 7.75
C ILE A 95 8.03 5.67 8.40
N TRP A 96 8.96 5.14 7.61
CA TRP A 96 10.35 4.93 8.04
C TRP A 96 11.15 6.20 7.74
N VAL A 97 11.62 6.86 8.79
CA VAL A 97 12.44 8.09 8.67
C VAL A 97 13.88 7.76 9.05
N ASN A 98 14.82 8.04 8.15
CA ASN A 98 16.24 7.98 8.47
C ASN A 98 16.67 9.31 9.09
N LEU A 99 16.93 9.31 10.39
CA LEU A 99 17.46 10.47 11.09
C LEU A 99 18.99 10.48 10.95
N HIS A 100 19.52 11.46 10.24
CA HIS A 100 20.96 11.67 10.08
C HIS A 100 21.46 12.67 11.12
N GLU A 101 22.72 12.50 11.57
CA GLU A 101 23.42 13.44 12.45
C GLU A 101 22.75 13.70 13.82
N VAL A 102 21.97 12.75 14.33
CA VAL A 102 21.39 12.86 15.68
C VAL A 102 22.54 12.82 16.70
N PRO A 103 22.66 13.85 17.57
CA PRO A 103 23.62 13.84 18.67
C PRO A 103 23.44 12.59 19.53
N LYS A 104 24.54 11.98 19.97
CA LYS A 104 24.51 10.72 20.74
C LYS A 104 23.63 10.81 21.99
N ASP A 105 23.59 11.98 22.62
CA ASP A 105 22.80 12.24 23.83
C ASP A 105 21.28 12.17 23.59
N LEU A 106 20.85 12.32 22.33
CA LEU A 106 19.44 12.23 21.92
C LEU A 106 19.03 10.84 21.42
N TRP A 107 19.95 9.85 21.42
CA TRP A 107 19.66 8.47 21.02
C TRP A 107 18.99 7.65 22.13
N THR A 108 18.06 8.29 22.85
CA THR A 108 17.25 7.71 23.92
C THR A 108 15.78 7.74 23.51
N GLY A 109 14.92 6.94 24.16
CA GLY A 109 13.48 6.95 23.86
C GLY A 109 12.85 8.34 23.97
N GLU A 110 13.23 9.11 24.98
CA GLU A 110 12.78 10.51 25.15
C GLU A 110 13.37 11.44 24.08
N GLY A 111 14.68 11.32 23.76
CA GLY A 111 15.32 12.14 22.74
C GLY A 111 14.76 11.92 21.34
N LEU A 112 14.53 10.66 20.97
CA LEU A 112 13.89 10.30 19.69
C LEU A 112 12.42 10.72 19.66
N GLY A 113 11.68 10.56 20.77
CA GLY A 113 10.31 11.05 20.90
C GLY A 113 10.20 12.57 20.74
N PHE A 114 11.12 13.32 21.38
CA PHE A 114 11.23 14.77 21.24
C PHE A 114 11.49 15.18 19.79
N LEU A 115 12.44 14.54 19.11
CA LEU A 115 12.70 14.79 17.69
C LEU A 115 11.46 14.50 16.83
N ALA A 116 10.85 13.33 17.00
CA ALA A 116 9.66 12.93 16.23
C ALA A 116 8.49 13.91 16.39
N SER A 117 8.24 14.40 17.62
CA SER A 117 7.17 15.38 17.89
C SER A 117 7.34 16.73 17.22
N ARG A 118 8.57 17.12 16.85
CA ARG A 118 8.83 18.37 16.13
C ARG A 118 8.78 18.24 14.61
N TYR A 119 8.85 17.01 14.09
CA TYR A 119 8.60 16.72 12.68
C TYR A 119 7.09 16.52 12.47
N GLU A 120 6.30 17.59 12.56
CA GLU A 120 4.97 17.59 11.97
C GLU A 120 5.11 17.62 10.45
N VAL A 121 4.66 16.55 9.79
CA VAL A 121 4.51 16.51 8.33
C VAL A 121 3.36 17.46 8.00
N ARG A 122 3.71 18.67 7.56
CA ARG A 122 2.78 19.65 7.01
C ARG A 122 2.29 19.26 5.63
#